data_AF-X6MLP8-F1
#
_entry.id   AF-X6MLP8-F1
#
_cell.length_a   1.000
_cell.length_b   1.000
_cell.length_c   1.000
_cell.angle_alpha   90.00
_cell.angle_beta   90.00
_cell.angle_gamma   90.00
#
_symmetry.space_group_name_H-M   'P 1'
#
loop_
_entity.id
_entity.type
_entity.pdbx_description
1 polymer ?
#
loop_
_entity_poly.entity_id
_entity_poly.type
_entity_poly.pdbx_seq_one_letter_code
_entity_poly.pdbx_strand_id
1 'polypeptide(L)'
;MKSSNLELRRLSNMDTTAVFQRLPSLCTTFGLSPCVAHNHEIIICGGYNNNKCYSYHTLENKYKYICSYPNDVILFGHCVVKRVNGNDPNDMTLLSFGGERKHTLVMRYVSVWNKRKEEGDVQNEWLSLINNQNEVVQIGRETGNYTGVCAVIGGSNDHLLFITYHPSQIDVFDLNELRYVNHDTLPTTVNTIQKQIQKQIQMQIQMQIQMQIQMQIQMQENKNAK
;
A
#
# COMPACT_ATOMS: atom_id res chain seq x y z
N MET A 1 62.16 17.70 9.54
CA MET A 1 60.83 17.78 8.90
C MET A 1 60.53 16.47 8.19
N LYS A 2 59.79 15.55 8.81
CA LYS A 2 59.15 14.38 8.16
C LYS A 2 58.38 13.60 9.23
N SER A 3 57.23 14.14 9.65
CA SER A 3 56.23 13.35 10.39
C SER A 3 54.86 14.02 10.38
N SER A 4 54.35 14.38 9.20
CA SER A 4 53.01 14.97 9.08
C SER A 4 52.25 14.58 7.81
N ASN A 5 52.74 13.62 7.02
CA ASN A 5 52.13 13.24 5.73
C ASN A 5 51.55 11.82 5.67
N LEU A 6 51.61 11.06 6.78
CA LEU A 6 51.05 9.70 6.84
C LEU A 6 49.63 9.66 7.46
N GLU A 7 49.24 10.66 8.24
CA GLU A 7 47.88 10.75 8.80
C GLU A 7 46.89 11.45 7.85
N LEU A 8 47.34 12.35 6.97
CA LEU A 8 46.48 13.04 6.00
C LEU A 8 46.03 12.15 4.82
N ARG A 9 46.58 10.94 4.66
CA ARG A 9 46.16 9.96 3.64
C ARG A 9 45.16 8.92 4.15
N ARG A 10 44.73 9.00 5.41
CA ARG A 10 43.74 8.07 5.99
C ARG A 10 42.33 8.65 6.16
N LEU A 11 42.07 9.85 5.64
CA LEU A 11 40.74 10.50 5.72
C LEU A 11 39.98 10.55 4.38
N SER A 12 40.41 9.83 3.34
CA SER A 12 39.74 9.86 2.03
C SER A 12 39.06 8.56 1.60
N ASN A 13 38.95 7.56 2.48
CA ASN A 13 38.20 6.33 2.19
C ASN A 13 37.23 6.02 3.35
N MET A 14 36.34 6.96 3.67
CA MET A 14 35.00 6.53 4.07
C MET A 14 34.28 6.22 2.77
N ASP A 15 34.44 4.99 2.32
CA ASP A 15 33.55 4.37 1.37
C ASP A 15 32.15 4.45 2.01
N THR A 16 31.39 5.48 1.65
CA THR A 16 29.96 5.52 1.91
C THR A 16 29.39 4.34 1.13
N THR A 17 29.38 3.18 1.78
CA THR A 17 28.62 2.02 1.36
C THR A 17 27.23 2.53 1.05
N ALA A 18 26.92 2.63 -0.25
CA ALA A 18 25.67 3.21 -0.68
C ALA A 18 24.57 2.31 -0.09
N VAL A 19 23.81 2.84 0.87
CA VAL A 19 22.73 2.10 1.56
C VAL A 19 21.66 1.65 0.55
N PHE A 20 21.62 2.30 -0.62
CA PHE A 20 20.77 1.95 -1.75
C PHE A 20 21.61 1.70 -3.01
N GLN A 21 21.32 0.57 -3.66
CA GLN A 21 21.84 0.23 -4.98
C GLN A 21 20.82 0.59 -6.05
N ARG A 22 21.27 1.24 -7.13
CA ARG A 22 20.43 1.49 -8.31
C ARG A 22 20.27 0.18 -9.11
N LEU A 23 19.02 -0.21 -9.33
CA LEU A 23 18.66 -1.36 -10.17
C LEU A 23 18.58 -0.95 -11.65
N PRO A 24 18.56 -1.91 -12.60
CA PRO A 24 18.43 -1.59 -14.02
C PRO A 24 17.22 -0.72 -14.31
N SER A 25 17.37 0.26 -15.18
CA SER A 25 16.26 1.11 -15.60
C SER A 25 15.33 0.36 -16.55
N LEU A 26 14.03 0.50 -16.37
CA LEU A 26 13.06 0.07 -17.36
C LEU A 26 13.03 1.06 -18.55
N CYS A 27 12.79 0.56 -19.77
CA CYS A 27 12.70 1.37 -20.99
C CYS A 27 11.48 2.31 -21.04
N THR A 28 10.66 2.35 -19.99
CA THR A 28 9.47 3.19 -19.90
C THR A 28 9.32 3.76 -18.51
N THR A 29 8.79 4.98 -18.43
CA THR A 29 8.51 5.67 -17.17
C THR A 29 7.08 5.39 -16.74
N PHE A 30 6.88 5.35 -15.43
CA PHE A 30 5.59 5.17 -14.80
C PHE A 30 5.34 6.32 -13.83
N GLY A 31 4.21 7.02 -13.98
CA GLY A 31 3.71 7.94 -12.96
C GLY A 31 2.67 7.23 -12.10
N LEU A 32 2.80 7.30 -10.77
CA LEU A 32 1.79 6.79 -9.83
C LEU A 32 1.37 5.33 -10.10
N SER A 33 2.32 4.46 -10.47
CA SER A 33 2.04 3.05 -10.78
C SER A 33 1.87 2.22 -9.51
N PRO A 34 0.74 1.51 -9.35
CA PRO A 34 0.61 0.51 -8.31
C PRO A 34 1.58 -0.66 -8.57
N CYS A 35 2.25 -1.07 -7.51
CA CYS A 35 3.19 -2.19 -7.53
C CYS A 35 2.75 -3.26 -6.54
N VAL A 36 2.90 -4.52 -6.93
CA VAL A 36 2.55 -5.69 -6.12
C VAL A 36 3.76 -6.59 -6.00
N ALA A 37 4.18 -6.88 -4.77
CA ALA A 37 5.22 -7.87 -4.52
C ALA A 37 4.63 -9.29 -4.53
N HIS A 38 5.23 -10.23 -5.25
CA HIS A 38 4.85 -11.64 -5.27
C HIS A 38 6.10 -12.51 -5.45
N ASN A 39 6.44 -13.32 -4.44
CA ASN A 39 7.68 -14.12 -4.43
C ASN A 39 8.93 -13.25 -4.72
N HIS A 40 9.68 -13.60 -5.77
CA HIS A 40 10.85 -12.84 -6.24
C HIS A 40 10.51 -11.80 -7.31
N GLU A 41 9.24 -11.39 -7.39
CA GLU A 41 8.74 -10.47 -8.41
C GLU A 41 8.16 -9.20 -7.79
N ILE A 42 8.43 -8.07 -8.45
CA ILE A 42 7.71 -6.82 -8.28
C ILE A 42 6.92 -6.60 -9.56
N ILE A 43 5.60 -6.74 -9.47
CA ILE A 43 4.67 -6.54 -10.57
C ILE A 43 4.27 -5.07 -10.58
N ILE A 44 4.46 -4.43 -11.73
CA ILE A 44 4.19 -3.02 -11.98
C ILE A 44 2.98 -2.97 -12.90
N CYS A 45 1.88 -2.38 -12.44
CA CYS A 45 0.58 -2.48 -13.10
C CYS A 45 0.16 -1.15 -13.74
N GLY A 46 0.77 -0.78 -14.87
CA GLY A 46 0.40 0.45 -15.57
C GLY A 46 0.54 1.70 -14.69
N GLY A 47 0.01 2.84 -15.11
CA GLY A 47 0.08 4.10 -14.38
C GLY A 47 -0.31 5.26 -15.26
N TYR A 48 -0.10 6.48 -14.78
CA TYR A 48 -0.40 7.69 -15.54
C TYR A 48 0.34 7.68 -16.89
N ASN A 49 -0.44 7.77 -17.98
CA ASN A 49 0.01 7.71 -19.37
C ASN A 49 0.78 6.43 -19.78
N ASN A 50 0.63 5.34 -19.04
CA ASN A 50 1.27 4.07 -19.39
C ASN A 50 0.37 2.88 -19.00
N ASN A 51 -0.19 2.20 -19.98
CA ASN A 51 -1.07 1.06 -19.75
C ASN A 51 -0.33 -0.28 -19.66
N LYS A 52 1.00 -0.31 -19.81
CA LYS A 52 1.77 -1.55 -19.85
C LYS A 52 2.08 -2.07 -18.45
N CYS A 53 2.03 -3.38 -18.30
CA CYS A 53 2.39 -4.08 -17.08
C CYS A 53 3.73 -4.82 -17.26
N TYR A 54 4.56 -4.79 -16.22
CA TYR A 54 5.86 -5.48 -16.20
C TYR A 54 6.06 -6.22 -14.89
N SER A 55 6.82 -7.32 -14.94
CA SER A 55 7.36 -7.97 -13.76
C SER A 55 8.85 -7.72 -13.71
N TYR A 56 9.34 -7.25 -12.56
CA TYR A 56 10.75 -7.18 -12.24
C TYR A 56 11.14 -8.33 -11.33
N HIS A 57 12.10 -9.15 -11.74
CA HIS A 57 12.58 -10.27 -10.93
C HIS A 57 13.79 -9.86 -10.10
N THR A 58 13.65 -9.92 -8.78
CA THR A 58 14.64 -9.40 -7.82
C THR A 58 15.95 -10.18 -7.84
N LEU A 59 15.93 -11.47 -8.16
CA LEU A 59 17.15 -12.28 -8.27
C LEU A 59 17.81 -12.18 -9.65
N GLU A 60 17.03 -11.98 -10.71
CA GLU A 60 17.57 -11.93 -12.07
C GLU A 60 17.95 -10.50 -12.48
N ASN A 61 17.51 -9.50 -11.71
CA ASN A 61 17.68 -8.08 -11.99
C ASN A 61 17.19 -7.69 -13.39
N LYS A 62 16.05 -8.25 -13.81
CA LYS A 62 15.51 -8.05 -15.16
C LYS A 62 14.02 -7.80 -15.12
N TYR A 63 13.55 -7.11 -16.15
CA TYR A 63 12.14 -6.86 -16.40
C TYR A 63 11.63 -7.77 -17.51
N LYS A 64 10.38 -8.21 -17.40
CA LYS A 64 9.62 -8.84 -18.47
C LYS A 64 8.27 -8.17 -18.61
N TYR A 65 7.84 -8.00 -19.85
CA TYR A 65 6.48 -7.57 -20.15
C TYR A 65 5.48 -8.63 -19.70
N ILE A 66 4.34 -8.19 -19.16
CA ILE A 66 3.21 -9.05 -18.77
C ILE A 66 2.10 -8.93 -19.81
N CYS A 67 1.48 -7.76 -19.87
CA CYS A 67 0.34 -7.43 -20.71
C CYS A 67 0.12 -5.90 -20.69
N SER A 68 -0.99 -5.43 -21.27
CA SER A 68 -1.43 -4.03 -21.15
C SER A 68 -2.87 -3.97 -20.68
N TYR A 69 -3.23 -2.91 -19.97
CA TYR A 69 -4.63 -2.56 -19.74
C TYR A 69 -5.32 -2.20 -21.06
N PRO A 70 -6.66 -2.38 -21.16
CA PRO A 70 -7.44 -1.89 -22.28
C PRO A 70 -7.20 -0.39 -22.55
N ASN A 71 -7.23 0.02 -23.81
CA ASN A 71 -6.84 1.38 -24.22
C ASN A 71 -7.81 2.47 -23.76
N ASP A 72 -9.04 2.08 -23.40
CA ASP A 72 -10.11 2.96 -22.91
C ASP A 72 -10.05 3.20 -21.39
N VAL A 73 -9.17 2.50 -20.67
CA VAL A 73 -9.03 2.59 -19.21
C VAL A 73 -8.03 3.69 -18.84
N ILE A 74 -8.46 4.59 -17.94
CA ILE A 74 -7.60 5.66 -17.40
C ILE A 74 -7.06 5.25 -16.04
N LEU A 75 -5.73 5.15 -15.93
CA LEU A 75 -5.04 4.60 -14.76
C LEU A 75 -4.58 5.67 -13.75
N PHE A 76 -5.05 6.92 -13.86
CA PHE A 76 -4.65 7.96 -12.92
C PHE A 76 -5.27 7.72 -11.54
N GLY A 77 -4.42 7.43 -10.55
CA GLY A 77 -4.85 7.25 -9.16
C GLY A 77 -5.60 5.94 -8.88
N HIS A 78 -5.44 4.92 -9.72
CA HIS A 78 -6.04 3.60 -9.47
C HIS A 78 -5.27 2.81 -8.41
N CYS A 79 -5.92 1.78 -7.86
CA CYS A 79 -5.33 0.85 -6.90
C CYS A 79 -5.22 -0.55 -7.53
N VAL A 80 -4.21 -1.31 -7.14
CA VAL A 80 -4.10 -2.74 -7.42
C VAL A 80 -3.81 -3.49 -6.14
N VAL A 81 -4.58 -4.54 -5.87
CA VAL A 81 -4.35 -5.46 -4.75
C VAL A 81 -4.19 -6.88 -5.28
N LYS A 82 -3.44 -7.71 -4.54
CA LYS A 82 -3.34 -9.14 -4.82
C LYS A 82 -4.18 -9.95 -3.84
N ARG A 83 -4.85 -10.97 -4.36
CA ARG A 83 -5.45 -12.05 -3.58
C ARG A 83 -4.75 -13.35 -3.98
N VAL A 84 -4.24 -14.08 -3.00
CA VAL A 84 -3.62 -15.39 -3.21
C VAL A 84 -4.62 -16.47 -2.85
N ASN A 85 -4.73 -17.50 -3.67
CA ASN A 85 -5.57 -18.64 -3.37
C ASN A 85 -4.90 -19.49 -2.27
N GLY A 86 -5.61 -19.79 -1.19
CA GLY A 86 -5.05 -20.57 -0.08
C GLY A 86 -4.62 -21.99 -0.48
N ASN A 87 -5.20 -22.55 -1.54
CA ASN A 87 -4.89 -23.90 -2.02
C ASN A 87 -3.64 -23.95 -2.91
N ASP A 88 -3.31 -22.86 -3.62
CA ASP A 88 -2.09 -22.74 -4.42
C ASP A 88 -1.50 -21.34 -4.27
N PRO A 89 -0.37 -21.19 -3.54
CA PRO A 89 0.25 -19.88 -3.35
C PRO A 89 0.79 -19.25 -4.65
N ASN A 90 0.91 -20.04 -5.73
CA ASN A 90 1.26 -19.54 -7.06
C ASN A 90 0.05 -19.06 -7.85
N ASP A 91 -1.17 -19.45 -7.45
CA ASP A 91 -2.42 -18.94 -8.02
C ASP A 91 -2.74 -17.59 -7.36
N MET A 92 -2.43 -16.53 -8.09
CA MET A 92 -2.64 -15.17 -7.66
C MET A 92 -3.60 -14.47 -8.60
N THR A 93 -4.58 -13.79 -8.01
CA THR A 93 -5.47 -12.88 -8.72
C THR A 93 -5.10 -11.44 -8.36
N LEU A 94 -4.94 -10.60 -9.38
CA LEU A 94 -4.79 -9.16 -9.23
C LEU A 94 -6.14 -8.50 -9.47
N LEU A 95 -6.52 -7.57 -8.60
CA LEU A 95 -7.71 -6.74 -8.72
C LEU A 95 -7.28 -5.29 -8.87
N SER A 96 -7.58 -4.69 -10.01
CA SER A 96 -7.33 -3.29 -10.34
C SER A 96 -8.63 -2.51 -10.34
N PHE A 97 -8.71 -1.42 -9.59
CA PHE A 97 -9.93 -0.63 -9.50
C PHE A 97 -9.71 0.82 -9.08
N GLY A 98 -10.77 1.62 -9.17
CA GLY A 98 -10.76 3.03 -8.79
C GLY A 98 -10.15 3.92 -9.87
N GLY A 99 -9.46 4.99 -9.47
CA GLY A 99 -8.96 6.01 -10.39
C GLY A 99 -9.98 7.12 -10.68
N GLU A 100 -9.54 8.12 -11.45
CA GLU A 100 -10.38 9.26 -11.84
C GLU A 100 -11.61 8.81 -12.65
N ARG A 101 -11.40 7.95 -13.64
CA ARG A 101 -12.46 7.18 -14.29
C ARG A 101 -12.44 5.77 -13.74
N LYS A 102 -13.38 5.50 -12.84
CA LYS A 102 -13.50 4.22 -12.13
C LYS A 102 -13.55 3.07 -13.13
N HIS A 103 -12.69 2.09 -12.90
CA HIS A 103 -12.79 0.77 -13.51
C HIS A 103 -12.77 -0.30 -12.43
N THR A 104 -13.07 -1.53 -12.81
CA THR A 104 -12.85 -2.71 -11.97
C THR A 104 -12.48 -3.87 -12.89
N LEU A 105 -11.23 -4.28 -12.79
CA LEU A 105 -10.61 -5.28 -13.65
C LEU A 105 -9.92 -6.33 -12.80
N VAL A 106 -9.96 -7.56 -13.27
CA VAL A 106 -9.35 -8.72 -12.64
C VAL A 106 -8.39 -9.39 -13.61
N MET A 107 -7.31 -9.94 -13.08
CA MET A 107 -6.36 -10.76 -13.83
C MET A 107 -5.95 -11.95 -13.00
N ARG A 108 -6.13 -13.16 -13.53
CA ARG A 108 -5.44 -14.34 -13.01
C ARG A 108 -4.00 -14.28 -13.49
N TYR A 109 -3.09 -13.97 -12.57
CA TYR A 109 -1.70 -13.74 -12.90
C TYR A 109 -0.90 -15.05 -12.88
N VAL A 110 -0.23 -15.32 -13.99
CA VAL A 110 0.77 -16.38 -14.12
C VAL A 110 2.14 -15.73 -14.30
N SER A 111 3.10 -16.12 -13.45
CA SER A 111 4.47 -15.62 -13.52
C SER A 111 5.07 -15.74 -14.93
N VAL A 112 5.59 -14.64 -15.44
CA VAL A 112 6.31 -14.59 -16.73
C VAL A 112 7.74 -15.15 -16.63
N TRP A 113 8.15 -15.58 -15.44
CA TRP A 113 9.44 -16.22 -15.18
C TRP A 113 9.33 -17.75 -15.07
N ASN A 114 8.12 -18.30 -15.01
CA ASN A 114 7.94 -19.75 -15.04
C ASN A 114 8.36 -20.30 -16.42
N LYS A 115 9.24 -21.30 -16.41
CA LYS A 115 9.81 -21.93 -17.62
C LYS A 115 8.93 -23.03 -18.19
N ARG A 116 7.93 -23.51 -17.43
CA ARG A 116 7.03 -24.61 -17.82
C ARG A 116 5.72 -24.07 -18.36
N LYS A 117 5.75 -23.19 -19.37
CA LYS A 117 4.53 -22.79 -20.04
C LYS A 117 4.14 -23.86 -21.06
N GLU A 118 2.98 -24.48 -20.87
CA GLU A 118 2.42 -25.42 -21.85
C GLU A 118 1.59 -24.67 -22.90
N GLU A 119 1.44 -25.26 -24.10
CA GLU A 119 0.55 -24.71 -25.12
C GLU A 119 -0.90 -24.74 -24.60
N GLY A 120 -1.56 -23.58 -24.54
CA GLY A 120 -2.89 -23.42 -23.95
C GLY A 120 -2.89 -22.77 -22.56
N ASP A 121 -1.72 -22.41 -22.03
CA ASP A 121 -1.64 -21.68 -20.78
C ASP A 121 -2.37 -20.34 -20.80
N VAL A 122 -2.95 -20.03 -19.65
CA VAL A 122 -3.70 -18.80 -19.40
C VAL A 122 -2.82 -17.59 -19.70
N GLN A 123 -3.29 -16.73 -20.58
CA GLN A 123 -2.63 -15.46 -20.83
C GLN A 123 -2.95 -14.47 -19.72
N ASN A 124 -1.94 -13.69 -19.34
CA ASN A 124 -2.14 -12.58 -18.43
C ASN A 124 -2.91 -11.48 -19.17
N GLU A 125 -4.16 -11.28 -18.82
CA GLU A 125 -5.00 -10.24 -19.41
C GLU A 125 -5.92 -9.62 -18.34
N TRP A 126 -6.22 -8.34 -18.52
CA TRP A 126 -7.18 -7.65 -17.67
C TRP A 126 -8.58 -7.86 -18.23
N LEU A 127 -9.45 -8.47 -17.42
CA LEU A 127 -10.85 -8.71 -17.75
C LEU A 127 -11.74 -7.92 -16.81
N SER A 128 -12.96 -7.62 -17.25
CA SER A 128 -13.98 -7.05 -16.35
C SER A 128 -14.27 -8.03 -15.20
N LEU A 129 -14.40 -7.50 -13.98
CA LEU A 129 -14.90 -8.31 -12.88
C LEU A 129 -16.39 -8.59 -13.09
N ILE A 130 -16.78 -9.86 -13.08
CA ILE A 130 -18.15 -10.30 -13.38
C ILE A 130 -18.68 -11.12 -12.19
N ASN A 131 -19.94 -10.92 -11.83
CA ASN A 131 -20.61 -11.69 -10.77
C ASN A 131 -21.22 -13.00 -11.31
N ASN A 132 -21.85 -13.78 -10.41
CA ASN A 132 -22.48 -15.06 -10.77
C ASN A 132 -23.70 -14.91 -11.70
N GLN A 133 -24.19 -13.69 -11.90
CA GLN A 133 -25.29 -13.34 -12.80
C GLN A 133 -24.79 -12.84 -14.17
N ASN A 134 -23.48 -12.93 -14.44
CA ASN A 134 -22.83 -12.39 -15.62
C ASN A 134 -22.91 -10.86 -15.77
N GLU A 135 -23.05 -10.14 -14.66
CA GLU A 135 -23.08 -8.68 -14.63
C GLU A 135 -21.71 -8.12 -14.25
N VAL A 136 -21.33 -7.01 -14.89
CA VAL A 136 -20.07 -6.33 -14.57
C VAL A 136 -20.17 -5.68 -13.19
N VAL A 137 -19.25 -6.04 -12.30
CA VAL A 137 -19.13 -5.48 -10.96
C VAL A 137 -18.28 -4.23 -11.00
N GLN A 138 -18.78 -3.15 -10.42
CA GLN A 138 -18.08 -1.88 -10.29
C GLN A 138 -17.77 -1.60 -8.82
N ILE A 139 -16.48 -1.48 -8.50
CA ILE A 139 -15.97 -1.04 -7.20
C ILE A 139 -15.66 0.46 -7.32
N GLY A 140 -16.29 1.25 -6.46
CA GLY A 140 -16.44 2.69 -6.62
C GLY A 140 -17.88 3.13 -6.38
N ARG A 141 -18.13 3.97 -5.37
CA ARG A 141 -19.44 4.64 -5.23
C ARG A 141 -19.64 5.68 -6.32
N GLU A 142 -20.87 5.85 -6.80
CA GLU A 142 -21.21 6.76 -7.92
C GLU A 142 -20.62 8.18 -7.74
N THR A 143 -20.82 8.79 -6.58
CA THR A 143 -20.38 10.16 -6.27
C THR A 143 -18.98 10.26 -5.64
N GLY A 144 -18.33 9.14 -5.34
CA GLY A 144 -17.03 9.13 -4.65
C GLY A 144 -15.86 9.51 -5.54
N ASN A 145 -14.90 10.28 -5.01
CA ASN A 145 -13.63 10.52 -5.68
C ASN A 145 -12.64 9.39 -5.34
N TYR A 146 -12.43 8.48 -6.29
CA TYR A 146 -11.51 7.35 -6.15
C TYR A 146 -10.12 7.63 -6.74
N THR A 147 -9.82 8.90 -7.05
CA THR A 147 -8.47 9.30 -7.43
C THR A 147 -7.55 9.15 -6.23
N GLY A 148 -6.53 8.31 -6.35
CA GLY A 148 -5.59 8.02 -5.26
C GLY A 148 -6.18 7.07 -4.22
N VAL A 149 -7.12 6.21 -4.63
CA VAL A 149 -7.68 5.18 -3.75
C VAL A 149 -6.57 4.24 -3.26
N CYS A 150 -6.64 3.88 -1.98
CA CYS A 150 -5.79 2.86 -1.38
C CYS A 150 -6.67 1.74 -0.87
N ALA A 151 -6.18 0.50 -0.96
CA ALA A 151 -6.89 -0.62 -0.39
C ALA A 151 -5.97 -1.72 0.10
N VAL A 152 -6.50 -2.51 1.04
CA VAL A 152 -5.86 -3.70 1.57
C VAL A 152 -6.89 -4.82 1.67
N ILE A 153 -6.45 -6.05 1.45
CA ILE A 153 -7.26 -7.25 1.66
C ILE A 153 -6.98 -7.77 3.07
N GLY A 154 -8.03 -8.19 3.76
CA GLY A 154 -7.95 -8.86 5.05
C GLY A 154 -9.27 -9.53 5.43
N GLY A 155 -9.58 -9.52 6.73
CA GLY A 155 -10.62 -10.37 7.29
C GLY A 155 -10.11 -11.79 7.54
N SER A 156 -10.87 -12.61 8.27
CA SER A 156 -10.41 -13.94 8.70
C SER A 156 -10.11 -14.91 7.54
N ASN A 157 -10.69 -14.66 6.38
CA ASN A 157 -10.57 -15.49 5.17
C ASN A 157 -10.07 -14.70 3.95
N ASP A 158 -9.37 -13.57 4.14
CA ASP A 158 -8.89 -12.71 3.05
C ASP A 158 -9.99 -12.37 2.01
N HIS A 159 -11.18 -12.07 2.53
CA HIS A 159 -12.41 -11.85 1.76
C HIS A 159 -12.91 -10.42 1.86
N LEU A 160 -12.33 -9.60 2.75
CA LEU A 160 -12.74 -8.20 2.91
C LEU A 160 -11.69 -7.29 2.28
N LEU A 161 -12.16 -6.45 1.36
CA LEU A 161 -11.40 -5.35 0.77
C LEU A 161 -11.74 -4.07 1.53
N PHE A 162 -10.76 -3.55 2.27
CA PHE A 162 -10.86 -2.26 2.95
C PHE A 162 -10.34 -1.18 2.02
N ILE A 163 -11.20 -0.23 1.67
CA ILE A 163 -10.94 0.79 0.65
C ILE A 163 -10.98 2.15 1.30
N THR A 164 -9.90 2.91 1.24
CA THR A 164 -9.86 4.30 1.71
C THR A 164 -9.75 5.25 0.53
N TYR A 165 -10.57 6.31 0.53
CA TYR A 165 -10.59 7.29 -0.56
C TYR A 165 -11.00 8.69 -0.06
N HIS A 166 -10.71 9.70 -0.89
CA HIS A 166 -10.94 11.09 -0.55
C HIS A 166 -12.44 11.39 -0.32
N PRO A 167 -12.81 12.23 0.67
CA PRO A 167 -11.91 13.02 1.54
C PRO A 167 -11.39 12.28 2.76
N SER A 168 -12.13 11.31 3.28
CA SER A 168 -11.83 10.60 4.52
C SER A 168 -12.69 9.34 4.62
N GLN A 169 -13.13 8.80 3.48
CA GLN A 169 -14.08 7.69 3.48
C GLN A 169 -13.34 6.36 3.59
N ILE A 170 -13.99 5.41 4.25
CA ILE A 170 -13.64 3.99 4.21
C ILE A 170 -14.86 3.17 3.79
N ASP A 171 -14.65 2.29 2.83
CA ASP A 171 -15.61 1.24 2.46
C ASP A 171 -15.04 -0.13 2.81
N VAL A 172 -15.94 -1.05 3.16
CA VAL A 172 -15.63 -2.47 3.28
C VAL A 172 -16.44 -3.21 2.21
N PHE A 173 -15.74 -3.91 1.33
CA PHE A 173 -16.33 -4.67 0.23
C PHE A 173 -16.00 -6.15 0.39
N ASP A 174 -17.00 -7.03 0.28
CA ASP A 174 -16.81 -8.48 0.33
C ASP A 174 -16.45 -8.99 -1.07
N LEU A 175 -15.27 -9.60 -1.19
CA LEU A 175 -14.71 -10.14 -2.43
C LEU A 175 -15.29 -11.50 -2.83
N ASN A 176 -15.98 -12.20 -1.93
CA ASN A 176 -16.68 -13.44 -2.25
C ASN A 176 -18.10 -13.15 -2.73
N GLU A 177 -18.79 -12.27 -2.02
CA GLU A 177 -20.17 -11.88 -2.32
C GLU A 177 -20.27 -10.74 -3.35
N LEU A 178 -19.15 -10.11 -3.67
CA LEU A 178 -19.03 -8.98 -4.60
C LEU A 178 -19.98 -7.82 -4.25
N ARG A 179 -20.10 -7.49 -2.95
CA ARG A 179 -20.99 -6.44 -2.44
C ARG A 179 -20.38 -5.64 -1.31
N TYR A 180 -20.84 -4.40 -1.14
CA TYR A 180 -20.46 -3.59 0.02
C TYR A 180 -21.05 -4.17 1.31
N VAL A 181 -20.20 -4.23 2.33
CA VAL A 181 -20.55 -4.67 3.69
C VAL A 181 -20.78 -3.47 4.59
N ASN A 182 -19.90 -2.47 4.52
CA ASN A 182 -19.98 -1.32 5.40
C ASN A 182 -19.36 -0.06 4.76
N HIS A 183 -19.69 1.08 5.34
CA HIS A 183 -19.18 2.40 4.99
C HIS A 183 -18.99 3.23 6.26
N ASP A 184 -17.89 3.96 6.35
CA ASP A 184 -17.69 4.94 7.41
C ASP A 184 -16.82 6.11 6.92
N THR A 185 -16.74 7.15 7.74
CA THR A 185 -15.81 8.25 7.58
C THR A 185 -14.70 8.11 8.62
N LEU A 186 -13.48 7.88 8.15
CA LEU A 186 -12.30 7.91 9.00
C LEU A 186 -12.21 9.27 9.69
N PRO A 187 -11.81 9.31 10.98
CA PRO A 187 -11.71 10.55 11.73
C PRO A 187 -10.42 11.32 11.38
N THR A 188 -10.15 11.54 10.09
CA THR A 188 -8.91 12.11 9.55
C THR A 188 -8.90 13.64 9.46
N THR A 189 -9.88 14.33 10.04
CA THR A 189 -9.80 15.79 10.14
C THR A 189 -8.66 16.22 11.07
N VAL A 190 -7.94 17.29 10.72
CA VAL A 190 -6.95 17.97 11.58
C VAL A 190 -7.52 18.25 12.98
N ASN A 191 -8.83 18.53 13.05
CA ASN A 191 -9.57 18.73 14.30
C ASN A 191 -9.57 17.51 15.22
N THR A 192 -9.56 16.28 14.69
CA THR A 192 -9.49 15.06 15.51
C THR A 192 -8.11 14.90 16.13
N ILE A 193 -7.04 15.15 15.37
CA ILE A 193 -5.67 15.09 15.87
C ILE A 193 -5.46 16.18 16.94
N GLN A 194 -5.96 17.40 16.71
CA GLN A 194 -5.95 18.46 17.72
C GLN A 194 -6.74 18.09 18.98
N LYS A 195 -7.92 17.49 18.85
CA LYS A 195 -8.71 17.00 20.00
C LYS A 195 -7.99 15.85 20.74
N GLN A 196 -7.33 14.95 20.03
CA GLN A 196 -6.54 13.87 20.64
C GLN A 196 -5.32 14.42 21.38
N ILE A 197 -4.61 15.38 20.79
CA ILE A 197 -3.49 16.08 21.43
C ILE A 197 -3.98 16.86 22.66
N GLN A 198 -5.09 17.60 22.56
CA GLN A 198 -5.69 18.31 23.69
C GLN A 198 -6.09 17.37 24.82
N LYS A 199 -6.69 16.21 24.50
CA LYS A 199 -7.05 15.19 25.50
C LYS A 199 -5.81 14.60 26.17
N GLN A 200 -4.74 14.34 25.41
CA GLN A 200 -3.46 13.88 25.96
C GLN A 200 -2.81 14.94 26.87
N ILE A 201 -2.79 16.21 26.45
CA ILE A 201 -2.28 17.33 27.25
C ILE A 201 -3.11 17.50 28.53
N GLN A 202 -4.44 17.45 28.45
CA GLN A 202 -5.32 17.56 29.60
C GLN A 202 -5.08 16.43 30.61
N MET A 203 -4.86 15.21 30.13
CA MET A 203 -4.54 14.06 30.97
C MET A 203 -3.17 14.21 31.64
N GLN A 204 -2.16 14.73 30.92
CA GLN A 204 -0.83 15.02 31.48
C GLN A 204 -0.90 16.12 32.56
N ILE A 205 -1.66 17.19 32.33
CA ILE A 205 -1.86 18.27 33.30
C ILE A 205 -2.54 17.75 34.58
N GLN A 206 -3.60 16.93 34.43
CA GLN A 206 -4.27 16.32 35.58
C GLN A 206 -3.32 15.46 36.40
N MET A 207 -2.45 14.69 35.75
CA MET A 207 -1.43 13.88 36.43
C MET A 207 -0.41 14.74 37.20
N GLN A 208 0.03 15.87 36.63
CA GLN A 208 0.95 16.79 37.29
C GLN A 208 0.31 17.45 38.53
N ILE A 209 -0.96 17.85 38.42
CA ILE A 209 -1.72 18.43 39.55
C ILE A 209 -1.85 17.41 40.68
N GLN A 210 -2.22 16.16 40.36
CA GLN A 210 -2.33 15.10 41.37
C GLN A 210 -0.99 14.86 42.09
N MET A 211 0.12 14.85 41.37
CA MET A 211 1.45 14.67 41.96
C MET A 211 1.86 15.85 42.87
N GLN A 212 1.51 17.08 42.50
CA GLN A 212 1.74 18.26 43.35
C GLN A 212 0.92 18.21 44.64
N ILE A 213 -0.35 17.77 44.55
CA ILE A 213 -1.22 17.60 45.73
C ILE A 213 -0.64 16.54 46.67
N GLN A 214 -0.18 15.40 46.15
CA GLN A 214 0.42 14.34 46.97
C GLN A 214 1.70 14.82 47.69
N MET A 215 2.57 15.58 47.02
CA MET A 215 3.74 16.18 47.68
C MET A 215 3.35 17.17 48.79
N GLN A 216 2.31 17.97 48.59
CA GLN A 216 1.84 18.91 49.62
C GLN A 216 1.27 18.17 50.83
N ILE A 217 0.53 17.09 50.61
CA ILE A 217 0.03 16.22 51.69
C ILE A 217 1.21 15.63 52.47
N GLN A 218 2.21 15.05 51.80
CA GLN A 218 3.39 14.48 52.45
C GLN A 218 4.19 15.52 53.26
N MET A 219 4.32 16.74 52.75
CA MET A 219 4.98 17.83 53.48
C MET A 219 4.22 18.25 54.73
N GLN A 220 2.88 18.20 54.70
CA GLN A 220 2.04 18.54 55.83
C GLN A 220 2.08 17.44 56.90
N GLU A 221 2.07 16.17 56.49
CA GLU A 221 2.24 15.03 57.39
C GLU A 221 3.60 15.04 58.08
N ASN A 222 4.68 15.34 57.34
CA ASN A 222 6.03 15.45 57.89
C ASN A 222 6.21 16.65 58.84
N LYS A 223 5.41 17.71 58.70
CA LYS A 223 5.38 18.84 59.65
C LYS A 223 4.63 18.49 60.93
N ASN A 224 3.58 17.67 60.85
CA ASN A 224 2.78 17.26 62.01
C ASN A 224 3.40 16.10 62.79
N ALA A 225 4.41 15.43 62.24
CA ALA A 225 5.17 14.34 62.88
C ALA A 225 6.42 14.82 63.65
N LYS A 226 6.68 16.14 63.70
CA LYS A 226 7.70 16.78 64.53
C LYS A 226 7.06 17.54 65.67
#